data_AF-A0A9N9QV19-F1
#
_entry.id   AF-A0A9N9QV19-F1
#
_cell.length_a   1.000
_cell.length_b   1.000
_cell.length_c   1.000
_cell.angle_alpha   90.00
_cell.angle_beta   90.00
_cell.angle_gamma   90.00
#
_symmetry.space_group_name_H-M   'P 1'
#
loop_
_entity.id
_entity.type
_entity.pdbx_description
1 polymer ?
#
loop_
_entity_poly.entity_id
_entity_poly.type
_entity_poly.pdbx_seq_one_letter_code
_entity_poly.pdbx_strand_id
1 'polypeptide(L)'
;MPALRLLGRKWLAASDDLVFPSIFELLFRFVWLVLIALVVEVLYPVTWQCQSEGWQGGSFVRLYLCGTLALQAALMMLLAALAQQSARGTITDVDQRRLVSPLLLIK
;
A
#
# COMPACT_ATOMS: atom_id res chain seq x y z
N MET A 1 -17.12 9.59 -20.13
CA MET A 1 -15.97 9.61 -19.20
C MET A 1 -14.69 9.48 -20.01
N PRO A 2 -13.65 10.28 -19.74
CA PRO A 2 -12.38 10.16 -20.46
C PRO A 2 -11.69 8.83 -20.10
N ALA A 3 -11.29 8.09 -21.13
CA ALA A 3 -10.53 6.85 -20.99
C ALA A 3 -9.18 7.09 -20.31
N LEU A 4 -8.81 6.20 -19.39
CA LEU A 4 -7.52 6.28 -18.69
C LEU A 4 -6.39 6.14 -19.71
N ARG A 5 -5.43 7.10 -19.69
CA ARG A 5 -4.22 7.01 -20.51
C ARG A 5 -3.04 6.67 -19.62
N LEU A 6 -2.44 5.51 -19.88
CA LEU A 6 -1.23 5.03 -19.22
C LEU A 6 -0.24 4.62 -20.30
N LEU A 7 1.03 5.02 -20.13
CA LEU A 7 2.13 4.62 -21.04
C LEU A 7 1.83 4.90 -22.52
N GLY A 8 1.17 6.02 -22.82
CA GLY A 8 0.79 6.40 -24.19
C GLY A 8 -0.39 5.62 -24.79
N ARG A 9 -0.96 4.63 -24.08
CA ARG A 9 -2.12 3.84 -24.55
C ARG A 9 -3.40 4.24 -23.82
N LYS A 10 -4.52 4.25 -24.55
CA LYS A 10 -5.87 4.40 -23.97
C LYS A 10 -6.35 3.05 -23.45
N TRP A 11 -6.80 3.02 -22.21
CA TRP A 11 -7.40 1.86 -21.56
C TRP A 11 -8.92 2.01 -21.50
N LEU A 12 -9.64 0.89 -21.60
CA LEU A 12 -11.10 0.85 -21.52
C LEU A 12 -11.62 1.07 -20.09
N ALA A 13 -10.77 0.86 -19.09
CA ALA A 13 -11.08 1.13 -17.68
C ALA A 13 -11.15 2.64 -17.43
N ALA A 14 -12.19 3.07 -16.71
CA ALA A 14 -12.32 4.44 -16.28
C ALA A 14 -11.61 4.64 -14.93
N SER A 15 -11.22 5.88 -14.62
CA SER A 15 -10.47 6.20 -13.39
C SER A 15 -11.29 6.02 -12.10
N ASP A 16 -12.62 6.07 -12.22
CA ASP A 16 -13.63 5.85 -11.18
C ASP A 16 -13.86 4.37 -10.87
N ASP A 17 -13.62 3.47 -11.83
CA ASP A 17 -13.74 2.02 -11.60
C ASP A 17 -12.75 1.50 -10.56
N LEU A 18 -11.72 2.28 -10.24
CA LEU A 18 -10.66 1.92 -9.31
C LEU A 18 -11.03 2.12 -7.83
N VAL A 19 -12.13 2.80 -7.51
CA VAL A 19 -12.54 3.06 -6.12
C VAL A 19 -12.88 1.75 -5.40
N PHE A 20 -13.76 0.93 -5.97
CA PHE A 20 -14.19 -0.34 -5.34
C PHE A 20 -13.06 -1.36 -5.20
N PRO A 21 -12.23 -1.63 -6.24
CA PRO A 21 -11.05 -2.48 -6.11
C PRO A 21 -10.08 -1.98 -5.04
N SER A 22 -9.86 -0.66 -4.95
CA SER A 22 -8.94 -0.09 -3.98
C SER A 22 -9.43 -0.23 -2.54
N ILE A 23 -10.72 0.00 -2.28
CA ILE A 23 -11.32 -0.19 -0.96
C ILE A 23 -11.28 -1.67 -0.56
N PHE A 24 -11.63 -2.57 -1.48
CA PHE A 24 -11.59 -4.01 -1.22
C PHE A 24 -10.17 -4.46 -0.88
N GLU A 25 -9.16 -4.09 -1.68
CA GLU A 25 -7.77 -4.40 -1.40
C GLU A 25 -7.30 -3.82 -0.05
N LEU A 26 -7.75 -2.61 0.31
CA LEU A 26 -7.39 -1.96 1.57
C LEU A 26 -7.91 -2.74 2.79
N LEU A 27 -9.08 -3.37 2.71
CA LEU A 27 -9.61 -4.24 3.77
C LEU A 27 -8.71 -5.47 3.99
N PHE A 28 -8.31 -6.17 2.93
CA PHE A 28 -7.40 -7.33 3.05
C PHE A 28 -6.04 -6.91 3.59
N ARG A 29 -5.51 -5.77 3.11
CA ARG A 29 -4.24 -5.25 3.59
C ARG A 29 -4.29 -4.82 5.05
N PHE A 30 -5.42 -4.29 5.51
CA PHE A 30 -5.63 -3.96 6.92
C PHE A 30 -5.61 -5.21 7.79
N VAL A 31 -6.35 -6.26 7.41
CA VAL A 31 -6.30 -7.56 8.13
C VAL A 31 -4.87 -8.09 8.18
N TRP A 32 -4.16 -8.05 7.05
CA TRP A 32 -2.77 -8.50 6.97
C TRP A 32 -1.82 -7.66 7.84
N LEU A 33 -2.01 -6.34 7.88
CA LEU A 33 -1.24 -5.43 8.74
C LEU A 33 -1.42 -5.79 10.21
N VAL A 34 -2.67 -6.05 10.64
CA VAL A 34 -2.97 -6.47 12.02
C VAL A 34 -2.28 -7.79 12.35
N LEU A 35 -2.34 -8.78 11.46
CA LEU A 35 -1.68 -10.07 11.67
C LEU A 35 -0.15 -9.92 11.79
N ILE A 36 0.49 -9.14 10.92
CA ILE A 36 1.93 -8.88 11.02
C ILE A 36 2.25 -8.13 12.32
N ALA A 37 1.47 -7.11 12.68
CA ALA A 37 1.69 -6.34 13.91
C ALA A 37 1.65 -7.26 15.15
N LEU A 38 0.69 -8.18 15.24
CA LEU A 38 0.63 -9.17 16.31
C LEU A 38 1.87 -10.07 16.35
N VAL A 39 2.36 -10.51 15.20
CA VAL A 39 3.59 -11.30 15.11
C VAL A 39 4.80 -10.49 15.59
N VAL A 40 4.88 -9.20 15.21
CA VAL A 40 5.97 -8.32 15.65
C VAL A 40 5.92 -8.13 17.17
N GLU A 41 4.76 -7.85 17.76
CA GLU A 41 4.62 -7.70 19.22
C GLU A 41 5.14 -8.92 19.99
N VAL A 42 4.88 -10.13 19.48
CA VAL A 42 5.34 -11.37 20.12
C VAL A 42 6.81 -11.67 19.84
N LEU A 43 7.26 -11.53 18.59
CA LEU A 43 8.57 -11.99 18.14
C LEU A 43 9.68 -10.97 18.38
N TYR A 44 9.37 -9.67 18.31
CA TYR A 44 10.33 -8.59 18.51
C TYR A 44 11.07 -8.67 19.86
N PRO A 45 10.43 -8.87 21.02
CA PRO A 45 11.16 -9.00 22.29
C PRO A 45 12.05 -10.25 22.35
N VAL A 46 11.62 -11.36 21.72
CA VAL A 46 12.41 -12.60 21.65
C VAL A 46 13.70 -12.39 20.86
N THR A 47 13.66 -11.58 19.79
CA THR A 47 14.87 -11.29 19.00
C THR A 47 15.97 -10.60 19.79
N TRP A 48 15.62 -9.89 20.87
CA TRP A 48 16.59 -9.22 21.75
C TRP A 48 17.32 -10.19 22.68
N GLN A 49 16.66 -11.29 23.05
CA GLN A 49 17.23 -12.34 23.90
C GLN A 49 18.22 -13.23 23.14
N CYS A 50 18.06 -13.35 21.82
CA CYS A 50 18.93 -14.13 20.95
C CYS A 50 20.23 -13.40 20.54
N GLN A 51 20.52 -12.23 21.13
CA GLN A 51 21.71 -11.44 20.81
C GLN A 51 22.87 -11.87 21.72
N SER A 52 23.48 -13.02 21.43
CA SER A 52 24.70 -13.50 22.09
C SER A 52 25.97 -12.95 21.43
N GLU A 53 27.01 -12.73 22.23
CA GLU A 53 28.36 -12.28 21.83
C GLU A 53 28.83 -13.02 20.55
N GLY A 54 28.84 -12.32 19.40
CA GLY A 54 29.33 -12.82 18.12
C GLY A 54 28.29 -13.15 17.04
N TRP A 55 26.98 -13.18 17.33
CA TRP A 55 25.93 -13.49 16.34
C TRP A 55 24.89 -12.37 16.21
N GLN A 56 24.82 -11.73 15.04
CA GLN A 56 23.91 -10.60 14.76
C GLN A 56 22.57 -11.01 14.11
N GLY A 57 22.22 -12.30 14.13
CA GLY A 57 21.02 -12.83 13.44
C GLY A 57 19.71 -12.12 13.83
N GLY A 58 19.55 -11.76 15.10
CA GLY A 58 18.36 -11.02 15.57
C GLY A 58 18.20 -9.62 14.95
N SER A 59 19.29 -8.99 14.49
CA SER A 59 19.23 -7.68 13.80
C SER A 59 18.53 -7.77 12.45
N PHE A 60 18.87 -8.78 11.64
CA PHE A 60 18.25 -8.98 10.33
C PHE A 60 16.76 -9.29 10.43
N VAL A 61 16.36 -10.09 11.44
CA VAL A 61 14.94 -10.39 11.68
C VAL A 61 14.18 -9.13 12.08
N ARG A 62 14.72 -8.29 12.97
CA ARG A 62 14.10 -7.00 13.34
C ARG A 62 13.96 -6.08 12.13
N LEU A 63 15.01 -5.96 11.32
CA LEU A 63 14.97 -5.15 10.10
C LEU A 63 13.90 -5.65 9.12
N TYR A 64 13.79 -6.97 8.96
CA TYR A 64 12.76 -7.58 8.13
C TYR A 64 11.35 -7.31 8.66
N LEU A 65 11.11 -7.53 9.96
CA LEU A 65 9.80 -7.30 10.58
C LEU A 65 9.38 -5.82 10.53
N CYS A 66 10.27 -4.90 10.90
CA CYS A 66 10.00 -3.47 10.82
C CYS A 66 9.86 -2.99 9.36
N GLY A 67 10.71 -3.48 8.46
CA GLY A 67 10.69 -3.12 7.04
C GLY A 67 9.40 -3.59 6.36
N THR A 68 8.95 -4.81 6.65
CA THR A 68 7.68 -5.33 6.11
C THR A 68 6.48 -4.56 6.65
N LEU A 69 6.45 -4.21 7.94
CA LEU A 69 5.42 -3.33 8.52
C LEU A 69 5.39 -1.96 7.84
N ALA A 70 6.56 -1.31 7.72
CA ALA A 70 6.68 0.02 7.14
C ALA A 70 6.26 0.03 5.66
N LEU A 71 6.71 -0.97 4.88
CA LEU A 71 6.35 -1.12 3.48
C LEU A 71 4.84 -1.35 3.31
N GLN A 72 4.25 -2.22 4.14
CA GLN A 72 2.82 -2.50 4.09
C GLN A 72 2.00 -1.24 4.41
N ALA A 73 2.40 -0.46 5.42
CA ALA A 73 1.76 0.80 5.77
C ALA A 73 1.87 1.83 4.63
N ALA A 74 3.04 1.96 4.00
CA ALA A 74 3.25 2.85 2.86
C ALA A 74 2.36 2.48 1.66
N LEU A 75 2.24 1.19 1.35
CA LEU A 75 1.35 0.70 0.29
C LEU A 75 -0.13 0.98 0.61
N MET A 76 -0.54 0.87 1.87
CA MET A 76 -1.90 1.21 2.30
C MET A 76 -2.19 2.71 2.15
N MET A 77 -1.23 3.58 2.51
CA MET A 77 -1.35 5.02 2.32
C MET A 77 -1.49 5.38 0.83
N LEU A 78 -0.71 4.74 -0.04
CA LEU A 78 -0.78 4.92 -1.49
C LEU A 78 -2.13 4.48 -2.06
N LEU A 79 -2.64 3.33 -1.60
CA LEU A 79 -3.97 2.83 -1.95
C LEU A 79 -5.10 3.76 -1.47
N ALA A 80 -5.00 4.30 -0.26
CA ALA A 80 -5.96 5.25 0.26
C ALA A 80 -5.96 6.55 -0.56
N ALA A 81 -4.77 7.06 -0.92
CA ALA A 81 -4.63 8.22 -1.80
C ALA A 81 -5.23 7.96 -3.19
N LEU A 82 -5.03 6.76 -3.73
CA LEU A 82 -5.59 6.35 -5.02
C LEU A 82 -7.11 6.23 -4.96
N ALA A 83 -7.67 5.58 -3.94
CA ALA A 83 -9.11 5.50 -3.72
C ALA A 83 -9.75 6.89 -3.59
N GLN A 84 -9.13 7.78 -2.81
CA GLN A 84 -9.60 9.14 -2.60
C GLN A 84 -9.55 9.95 -3.89
N GLN A 85 -8.46 9.84 -4.67
CA GLN A 85 -8.33 10.57 -5.93
C GLN A 85 -9.27 10.02 -7.01
N SER A 86 -9.50 8.71 -7.04
CA SER A 86 -10.46 8.06 -7.92
C SER A 86 -11.91 8.42 -7.58
N ALA A 87 -12.21 8.72 -6.31
CA ALA A 87 -13.53 9.18 -5.86
C ALA A 87 -13.77 10.69 -6.06
N ARG A 88 -12.74 11.47 -6.41
CA ARG A 88 -12.85 12.93 -6.59
C ARG A 88 -13.38 13.33 -7.97
N GLY A 89 -14.21 14.38 -7.97
CA GLY A 89 -14.70 15.06 -9.17
C GLY A 89 -15.96 14.44 -9.78
N THR A 90 -16.76 15.28 -10.44
CA THR A 90 -17.89 14.88 -11.29
C THR A 90 -17.41 14.42 -12.68
N ILE A 91 -18.27 13.76 -13.46
CA ILE A 91 -17.96 13.14 -14.77
C ILE A 91 -17.22 14.08 -15.75
N THR A 92 -17.44 15.39 -15.63
CA THR A 92 -16.87 16.45 -16.47
C THR A 92 -15.54 17.01 -16.00
N ASP A 93 -15.12 16.74 -14.76
CA ASP A 93 -13.97 17.39 -14.14
C ASP A 93 -12.72 16.50 -14.21
N VAL A 94 -12.10 16.50 -15.40
CA VAL A 94 -10.98 15.61 -15.77
C VAL A 94 -9.68 16.01 -15.05
N ASP A 95 -9.54 17.28 -14.69
CA ASP A 95 -8.30 17.83 -14.13
C ASP A 95 -8.06 17.41 -12.69
N GLN A 96 -9.15 17.20 -11.94
CA GLN A 96 -9.08 16.69 -10.58
C GLN A 96 -8.60 15.23 -10.50
N ARG A 97 -8.58 14.47 -11.61
CA ARG A 97 -8.20 13.04 -11.63
C ARG A 97 -6.82 12.75 -12.24
N ARG A 98 -6.05 13.80 -12.57
CA ARG A 98 -4.72 13.67 -13.21
C ARG A 98 -3.71 12.87 -12.39
N LEU A 99 -3.86 12.86 -11.07
CA LEU A 99 -2.97 12.14 -10.15
C LEU A 99 -3.25 10.62 -10.08
N VAL A 100 -4.38 10.13 -10.61
CA VAL A 100 -4.70 8.69 -10.61
C VAL A 100 -3.68 7.90 -11.44
N SER A 101 -3.30 8.39 -12.62
CA SER A 101 -2.31 7.73 -13.50
C SER A 101 -0.91 7.58 -12.87
N PRO A 102 -0.28 8.63 -12.29
CA PRO A 102 1.02 8.46 -11.64
C PRO A 102 0.92 7.64 -10.34
N LEU A 103 -0.15 7.77 -9.56
CA LEU A 103 -0.34 6.95 -8.34
C LEU A 103 -0.47 5.47 -8.68
N LEU A 104 -1.17 5.13 -9.77
CA LEU A 104 -1.23 3.76 -10.30
C LEU A 104 0.13 3.24 -10.77
N LEU A 105 1.00 4.11 -11.28
CA LEU A 105 2.32 3.70 -11.76
C LEU A 105 3.31 3.45 -10.62
N ILE A 106 3.12 4.10 -9.48
CA ILE A 106 3.95 3.96 -8.28
C ILE A 106 3.53 2.73 -7.46
N LYS A 107 2.24 2.38 -7.49
CA LYS A 107 1.67 1.23 -6.78
C LYS A 107 2.17 -0.09 -7.39
#